data_AF-A0A968PY61-F1
#
_entry.id   AF-A0A968PY61-F1
#
_cell.length_a   1.000
_cell.length_b   1.000
_cell.length_c   1.000
_cell.angle_alpha   90.00
_cell.angle_beta   90.00
_cell.angle_gamma   90.00
#
_symmetry.space_group_name_H-M   'P 1'
#
loop_
_entity.id
_entity.type
_entity.pdbx_description
1 polymer ?
#
loop_
_entity_poly.entity_id
_entity_poly.type
_entity_poly.pdbx_seq_one_letter_code
_entity_poly.pdbx_strand_id
1 'polypeptide(L)'
;MEKSNLAGANFSEANLTGANLKEGVGDSQTSFVNANLTGASLEVASFIGSNFTNANLSNANLSKANFTDAILIGATLTGVNAVDVIGLTVGTSGVDTITGTAAKDNIFGFEGNDSLNGLEGNDYLDGGTGNDALNGGSGNDYLLGGAGSDTLVGSGGNDTLQGAGGNDVLTGGAGRDTIRYASGDGADRVNGFVTGTGGDFLS
;
A
#
# COMPACT_ATOMS: atom_id res chain seq x y z
N MET A 1 -24.69 -10.14 -15.80
CA MET A 1 -25.57 -9.06 -16.30
C MET A 1 -24.67 -7.90 -16.68
N GLU A 2 -24.55 -7.61 -17.97
CA GLU A 2 -23.79 -6.48 -18.50
C GLU A 2 -24.69 -5.23 -18.39
N LYS A 3 -24.35 -4.27 -17.51
CA LYS A 3 -25.05 -2.98 -17.43
C LYS A 3 -24.13 -1.92 -18.04
N SER A 4 -24.52 -1.42 -19.21
CA SER A 4 -23.65 -0.74 -20.17
C SER A 4 -23.48 0.77 -19.97
N ASN A 5 -24.09 1.38 -18.95
CA ASN A 5 -23.78 2.76 -18.57
C ASN A 5 -24.16 3.04 -17.13
N LEU A 6 -23.15 3.22 -16.27
CA LEU A 6 -23.33 3.50 -14.84
C LEU A 6 -23.26 4.98 -14.47
N ALA A 7 -23.00 5.88 -15.42
CA ALA A 7 -22.74 7.30 -15.14
C ALA A 7 -23.80 7.93 -14.21
N GLY A 8 -23.35 8.44 -13.06
CA GLY A 8 -24.19 9.06 -12.03
C GLY A 8 -25.03 8.10 -11.17
N ALA A 9 -24.84 6.78 -11.28
CA ALA A 9 -25.52 5.81 -10.42
C ALA A 9 -24.93 5.80 -8.99
N ASN A 10 -25.77 5.48 -8.00
CA ASN A 10 -25.35 5.28 -6.62
C ASN A 10 -25.73 3.86 -6.17
N PHE A 11 -24.74 3.08 -5.78
CA PHE A 11 -24.85 1.70 -5.35
C PHE A 11 -24.46 1.58 -3.86
N SER A 12 -25.46 1.52 -2.98
CA SER A 12 -25.25 1.23 -1.56
C SER A 12 -25.37 -0.28 -1.29
N GLU A 13 -24.45 -0.84 -0.49
CA GLU A 13 -24.44 -2.24 -0.04
C GLU A 13 -24.38 -3.27 -1.19
N ALA A 14 -23.73 -2.90 -2.29
CA ALA A 14 -23.66 -3.75 -3.48
C ALA A 14 -22.72 -4.95 -3.25
N ASN A 15 -23.20 -6.18 -3.48
CA ASN A 15 -22.38 -7.39 -3.55
C ASN A 15 -22.25 -7.85 -5.01
N LEU A 16 -21.08 -7.66 -5.61
CA LEU A 16 -20.82 -7.89 -7.03
C LEU A 16 -19.74 -8.95 -7.20
N THR A 17 -20.14 -10.17 -7.56
CA THR A 17 -19.20 -11.27 -7.84
C THR A 17 -19.10 -11.52 -9.34
N GLY A 18 -17.89 -11.45 -9.91
CA GLY A 18 -17.64 -11.70 -11.34
C GLY A 18 -18.34 -10.70 -12.29
N ALA A 19 -18.73 -9.53 -11.78
CA ALA A 19 -19.47 -8.55 -12.56
C ALA A 19 -18.54 -7.81 -13.54
N ASN A 20 -18.94 -7.72 -14.81
CA ASN A 20 -18.30 -6.84 -15.79
C ASN A 20 -19.15 -5.59 -15.94
N LEU A 21 -18.68 -4.50 -15.36
CA LEU A 21 -19.32 -3.20 -15.34
C LEU A 21 -18.57 -2.24 -16.28
N LYS A 22 -19.31 -1.38 -16.98
CA LYS A 22 -18.73 -0.33 -17.80
C LYS A 22 -19.35 1.01 -17.46
N GLU A 23 -18.53 1.99 -17.12
CA GLU A 23 -18.98 3.38 -17.01
C GLU A 23 -18.80 4.06 -18.36
N GLY A 24 -19.89 4.60 -18.91
CA GLY A 24 -19.88 5.31 -20.19
C GLY A 24 -19.21 6.68 -20.09
N VAL A 25 -19.13 7.38 -21.23
CA VAL A 25 -18.57 8.72 -21.31
C VAL A 25 -19.60 9.71 -20.75
N GLY A 26 -19.33 10.32 -19.60
CA GLY A 26 -20.20 11.31 -18.96
C GLY A 26 -19.51 12.03 -17.81
N ASP A 27 -20.04 13.19 -17.41
CA ASP A 27 -19.44 14.08 -16.41
C ASP A 27 -19.86 13.75 -14.97
N SER A 28 -20.67 12.70 -14.76
CA SER A 28 -21.21 12.33 -13.44
C SER A 28 -20.55 11.05 -12.94
N GLN A 29 -19.86 11.14 -11.80
CA GLN A 29 -19.21 10.00 -11.16
C GLN A 29 -20.25 8.98 -10.69
N THR A 30 -20.01 7.70 -10.96
CA THR A 30 -20.70 6.59 -10.28
C THR A 30 -20.20 6.48 -8.84
N SER A 31 -21.09 6.25 -7.88
CA SER A 31 -20.75 6.05 -6.47
C SER A 31 -21.10 4.64 -5.99
N PHE A 32 -20.17 3.99 -5.31
CA PHE A 32 -20.36 2.72 -4.60
C PHE A 32 -20.11 2.94 -3.11
N VAL A 33 -21.04 2.59 -2.24
CA VAL A 33 -20.91 2.77 -0.78
C VAL A 33 -21.15 1.43 -0.09
N ASN A 34 -20.27 1.02 0.83
CA ASN A 34 -20.34 -0.28 1.53
C ASN A 34 -20.41 -1.47 0.55
N ALA A 35 -19.67 -1.41 -0.55
CA ALA A 35 -19.76 -2.39 -1.64
C ALA A 35 -18.69 -3.48 -1.53
N ASN A 36 -19.04 -4.74 -1.78
CA ASN A 36 -18.08 -5.83 -1.94
C ASN A 36 -18.01 -6.26 -3.41
N LEU A 37 -16.83 -6.18 -4.01
CA LEU A 37 -16.53 -6.57 -5.38
C LEU A 37 -15.55 -7.75 -5.34
N THR A 38 -15.97 -8.93 -5.80
CA THR A 38 -15.11 -10.12 -5.84
C THR A 38 -14.97 -10.63 -7.27
N GLY A 39 -13.77 -10.60 -7.85
CA GLY A 39 -13.55 -10.98 -9.25
C GLY A 39 -14.25 -10.06 -10.25
N ALA A 40 -14.71 -8.89 -9.83
CA ALA A 40 -15.46 -7.96 -10.67
C ALA A 40 -14.51 -7.07 -11.48
N SER A 41 -14.81 -6.85 -12.75
CA SER A 41 -14.11 -5.87 -13.59
C SER A 41 -15.00 -4.65 -13.80
N LEU A 42 -14.50 -3.45 -13.50
CA LEU A 42 -15.12 -2.18 -13.84
C LEU A 42 -14.19 -1.41 -14.80
N GLU A 43 -14.60 -1.32 -16.06
CA GLU A 43 -13.94 -0.50 -17.05
C GLU A 43 -14.60 0.89 -17.06
N VAL A 44 -13.94 1.87 -16.45
CA VAL A 44 -14.40 3.26 -16.41
C VAL A 44 -13.80 4.03 -17.59
N ALA A 45 -14.65 4.41 -18.55
CA ALA A 45 -14.25 5.21 -19.71
C ALA A 45 -14.28 6.73 -19.42
N SER A 46 -14.91 7.17 -18.32
CA SER A 46 -15.09 8.59 -17.98
C SER A 46 -13.77 9.29 -17.61
N PHE A 47 -13.73 10.62 -17.67
CA PHE A 47 -12.56 11.43 -17.30
C PHE A 47 -12.46 11.70 -15.78
N ILE A 48 -13.53 11.48 -15.01
CA ILE A 48 -13.64 11.91 -13.59
C ILE A 48 -13.63 10.72 -12.61
N GLY A 49 -13.71 9.49 -13.10
CA GLY A 49 -13.59 8.27 -12.31
C GLY A 49 -14.77 7.96 -11.37
N SER A 50 -14.89 6.71 -10.92
CA SER A 50 -15.95 6.26 -9.99
C SER A 50 -15.52 6.41 -8.53
N ASN A 51 -16.41 6.88 -7.65
CA ASN A 51 -16.15 6.99 -6.20
C ASN A 51 -16.55 5.71 -5.47
N PHE A 52 -15.66 5.19 -4.63
CA PHE A 52 -15.91 4.04 -3.77
C PHE A 52 -15.75 4.46 -2.32
N THR A 53 -16.75 4.20 -1.48
CA THR A 53 -16.72 4.48 -0.05
C THR A 53 -16.93 3.21 0.75
N ASN A 54 -16.02 2.88 1.67
CA ASN A 54 -16.00 1.63 2.43
C ASN A 54 -16.20 0.38 1.55
N ALA A 55 -15.37 0.20 0.52
CA ALA A 55 -15.51 -0.88 -0.46
C ALA A 55 -14.50 -2.02 -0.24
N ASN A 56 -14.94 -3.29 -0.24
CA ASN A 56 -14.05 -4.45 -0.23
C ASN A 56 -13.87 -5.00 -1.65
N LEU A 57 -12.64 -5.03 -2.14
CA LEU A 57 -12.27 -5.39 -3.51
C LEU A 57 -11.31 -6.57 -3.48
N SER A 58 -11.83 -7.76 -3.80
CA SER A 58 -11.02 -8.97 -3.92
C SER A 58 -10.89 -9.37 -5.38
N ASN A 59 -9.68 -9.45 -5.93
CA ASN A 59 -9.42 -9.79 -7.33
C ASN A 59 -10.21 -8.93 -8.34
N ALA A 60 -10.45 -7.66 -8.00
CA ALA A 60 -11.23 -6.75 -8.83
C ALA A 60 -10.33 -5.97 -9.79
N ASN A 61 -10.79 -5.73 -11.03
CA ASN A 61 -10.05 -4.93 -12.01
C ASN A 61 -10.77 -3.60 -12.23
N LEU A 62 -10.27 -2.49 -11.68
CA LEU A 62 -10.89 -1.18 -11.82
C LEU A 62 -9.96 -0.21 -12.57
N SER A 63 -10.51 0.56 -13.50
CA SER A 63 -9.83 1.73 -14.08
C SER A 63 -10.42 3.02 -13.54
N LYS A 64 -9.61 4.07 -13.38
CA LYS A 64 -10.04 5.43 -13.00
C LYS A 64 -11.06 5.45 -11.87
N ALA A 65 -10.65 5.04 -10.68
CA ALA A 65 -11.46 5.09 -9.47
C ALA A 65 -10.92 6.14 -8.50
N ASN A 66 -11.76 6.59 -7.57
CA ASN A 66 -11.39 7.38 -6.40
C ASN A 66 -11.94 6.62 -5.18
N PHE A 67 -11.11 6.39 -4.16
CA PHE A 67 -11.54 5.66 -2.97
C PHE A 67 -11.59 6.59 -1.75
N THR A 68 -12.57 6.39 -0.90
CA THR A 68 -12.69 6.96 0.44
C THR A 68 -12.98 5.79 1.35
N ASP A 69 -11.94 5.17 1.88
CA ASP A 69 -12.02 3.91 2.60
C ASP A 69 -12.28 2.69 1.70
N ALA A 70 -11.31 1.79 1.57
CA ALA A 70 -11.50 0.52 0.89
C ALA A 70 -10.62 -0.57 1.52
N ILE A 71 -10.85 -1.83 1.15
CA ILE A 71 -9.98 -2.97 1.43
C ILE A 71 -9.68 -3.60 0.08
N LEU A 72 -8.40 -3.68 -0.31
CA LEU A 72 -7.99 -4.23 -1.59
C LEU A 72 -7.20 -5.52 -1.38
N ILE A 73 -7.60 -6.61 -2.03
CA ILE A 73 -6.96 -7.92 -1.92
C ILE A 73 -6.81 -8.48 -3.34
N GLY A 74 -5.59 -8.42 -3.91
CA GLY A 74 -5.32 -8.91 -5.27
C GLY A 74 -6.06 -8.13 -6.37
N ALA A 75 -6.50 -6.91 -6.10
CA ALA A 75 -7.18 -6.07 -7.07
C ALA A 75 -6.17 -5.39 -8.02
N THR A 76 -6.47 -5.33 -9.31
CA THR A 76 -5.71 -4.53 -10.28
C THR A 76 -6.35 -3.17 -10.43
N LEU A 77 -5.64 -2.10 -10.07
CA LEU A 77 -6.10 -0.72 -10.21
C LEU A 77 -5.29 0.04 -11.27
N THR A 78 -5.94 0.74 -12.19
CA THR A 78 -5.26 1.58 -13.20
C THR A 78 -5.82 2.99 -13.25
N GLY A 79 -4.97 4.03 -13.33
CA GLY A 79 -5.41 5.42 -13.51
C GLY A 79 -6.25 6.01 -12.36
N VAL A 80 -6.02 5.54 -11.13
CA VAL A 80 -6.71 5.96 -9.91
C VAL A 80 -6.17 7.31 -9.41
N ASN A 81 -7.06 8.21 -9.03
CA ASN A 81 -6.70 9.45 -8.34
C ASN A 81 -7.04 9.27 -6.85
N ALA A 82 -6.02 9.34 -5.99
CA ALA A 82 -6.12 9.13 -4.54
C ALA A 82 -6.63 7.71 -4.14
N VAL A 83 -5.69 6.91 -3.63
CA VAL A 83 -5.97 5.68 -2.90
C VAL A 83 -5.92 6.06 -1.42
N ASP A 84 -6.98 6.68 -0.90
CA ASP A 84 -7.14 6.84 0.56
C ASP A 84 -7.90 5.60 1.05
N VAL A 85 -7.16 4.51 1.13
CA VAL A 85 -7.66 3.17 1.50
C VAL A 85 -7.28 2.97 2.96
N ILE A 86 -8.18 3.34 3.89
CA ILE A 86 -8.06 3.24 5.36
C ILE A 86 -6.81 2.53 5.84
N GLY A 87 -5.67 3.24 5.87
CA GLY A 87 -4.38 2.72 6.31
C GLY A 87 -4.10 1.25 5.98
N LEU A 88 -4.48 0.75 4.80
CA LEU A 88 -4.21 -0.62 4.36
C LEU A 88 -4.06 -0.64 2.83
N THR A 89 -2.84 -0.41 2.36
CA THR A 89 -2.49 -0.50 0.94
C THR A 89 -1.78 -1.82 0.67
N VAL A 90 -2.21 -2.56 -0.35
CA VAL A 90 -1.78 -3.94 -0.58
C VAL A 90 -1.37 -4.12 -2.04
N GLY A 91 -0.17 -4.67 -2.24
CA GLY A 91 0.40 -5.06 -3.52
C GLY A 91 -0.15 -6.37 -4.05
N THR A 92 0.51 -6.88 -5.07
CA THR A 92 0.19 -8.10 -5.81
C THR A 92 1.32 -9.11 -5.67
N SER A 93 1.33 -10.17 -6.49
CA SER A 93 2.48 -11.09 -6.55
C SER A 93 3.53 -10.64 -7.58
N GLY A 94 3.50 -9.37 -7.98
CA GLY A 94 4.32 -8.79 -9.04
C GLY A 94 5.19 -7.67 -8.50
N VAL A 95 5.88 -6.96 -9.39
CA VAL A 95 6.62 -5.75 -8.99
C VAL A 95 5.63 -4.60 -8.83
N ASP A 96 5.53 -4.08 -7.61
CA ASP A 96 4.61 -3.02 -7.25
C ASP A 96 5.33 -1.71 -6.88
N THR A 97 4.64 -0.60 -7.08
CA THR A 97 5.08 0.72 -6.60
C THR A 97 3.92 1.35 -5.86
N ILE A 98 4.07 1.45 -4.54
CA ILE A 98 3.03 1.82 -3.61
C ILE A 98 3.47 3.06 -2.83
N THR A 99 2.62 4.09 -2.83
CA THR A 99 2.80 5.29 -2.04
C THR A 99 1.58 5.45 -1.14
N GLY A 100 1.81 5.60 0.16
CA GLY A 100 0.82 5.91 1.18
C GLY A 100 0.36 7.37 1.13
N THR A 101 -0.10 7.85 2.27
CA THR A 101 -0.76 9.14 2.47
C THR A 101 -0.01 9.96 3.52
N ALA A 102 -0.57 11.10 3.94
CA ALA A 102 -0.02 11.84 5.09
C ALA A 102 -0.58 11.36 6.45
N ALA A 103 -1.36 10.28 6.44
CA ALA A 103 -1.95 9.67 7.62
C ALA A 103 -1.24 8.35 7.93
N LYS A 104 -1.58 7.74 9.06
CA LYS A 104 -1.07 6.41 9.40
C LYS A 104 -1.53 5.37 8.37
N ASP A 105 -0.57 4.69 7.75
CA ASP A 105 -0.78 3.63 6.78
C ASP A 105 -0.28 2.26 7.24
N ASN A 106 -0.86 1.19 6.69
CA ASN A 106 -0.26 -0.14 6.67
C ASN A 106 -0.09 -0.52 5.21
N ILE A 107 1.11 -0.86 4.76
CA ILE A 107 1.46 -1.08 3.37
C ILE A 107 2.11 -2.47 3.27
N PHE A 108 1.62 -3.31 2.35
CA PHE A 108 2.11 -4.67 2.13
C PHE A 108 2.48 -4.89 0.66
N GLY A 109 3.71 -5.30 0.34
CA GLY A 109 4.19 -5.59 -1.01
C GLY A 109 3.81 -6.99 -1.50
N PHE A 110 4.01 -8.00 -0.64
CA PHE A 110 3.84 -9.44 -0.88
C PHE A 110 4.98 -10.10 -1.67
N GLU A 111 4.75 -10.59 -2.89
CA GLU A 111 5.79 -11.23 -3.69
C GLU A 111 6.17 -10.24 -4.77
N GLY A 112 7.45 -9.95 -4.96
CA GLY A 112 7.80 -8.89 -5.90
C GLY A 112 9.18 -8.34 -5.65
N ASN A 113 9.54 -7.29 -6.36
CA ASN A 113 10.65 -6.44 -5.94
C ASN A 113 10.05 -5.05 -5.83
N ASP A 114 9.49 -4.75 -4.68
CA ASP A 114 8.51 -3.69 -4.52
C ASP A 114 9.14 -2.38 -4.08
N SER A 115 8.44 -1.28 -4.35
CA SER A 115 8.83 0.06 -3.92
C SER A 115 7.71 0.65 -3.07
N LEU A 116 7.89 0.68 -1.75
CA LEU A 116 6.89 1.12 -0.77
C LEU A 116 7.31 2.45 -0.11
N ASN A 117 6.41 3.43 -0.06
CA ASN A 117 6.69 4.76 0.51
C ASN A 117 5.55 5.25 1.40
N GLY A 118 5.78 5.40 2.72
CA GLY A 118 4.77 5.79 3.72
C GLY A 118 4.37 7.27 3.66
N LEU A 119 5.35 8.16 3.42
CA LEU A 119 5.22 9.63 3.43
C LEU A 119 5.18 10.27 4.83
N GLU A 120 4.05 10.75 5.32
CA GLU A 120 3.92 11.31 6.68
C GLU A 120 2.97 10.40 7.44
N GLY A 121 3.22 10.10 8.71
CA GLY A 121 2.34 9.15 9.38
C GLY A 121 2.95 8.53 10.61
N ASN A 122 2.55 7.30 10.91
CA ASN A 122 3.27 6.39 11.79
C ASN A 122 2.96 5.02 11.21
N ASP A 123 3.69 4.68 10.17
CA ASP A 123 3.27 3.73 9.17
C ASP A 123 3.82 2.34 9.47
N TYR A 124 3.18 1.33 8.91
CA TYR A 124 3.67 -0.03 8.90
C TYR A 124 3.92 -0.41 7.45
N LEU A 125 5.14 -0.75 7.08
CA LEU A 125 5.52 -1.19 5.74
C LEU A 125 6.10 -2.60 5.82
N ASP A 126 5.61 -3.50 4.97
CA ASP A 126 6.04 -4.90 4.86
C ASP A 126 6.29 -5.24 3.40
N GLY A 127 7.56 -5.46 3.03
CA GLY A 127 7.96 -5.79 1.66
C GLY A 127 7.46 -7.17 1.25
N GLY A 128 7.75 -8.16 2.08
CA GLY A 128 7.28 -9.53 1.91
C GLY A 128 8.40 -10.43 1.39
N THR A 129 8.38 -10.81 0.11
CA THR A 129 9.40 -11.65 -0.51
C THR A 129 9.90 -11.02 -1.80
N GLY A 130 11.20 -11.17 -2.02
CA GLY A 130 11.96 -10.56 -3.10
C GLY A 130 12.73 -9.35 -2.59
N ASN A 131 13.30 -8.54 -3.50
CA ASN A 131 14.21 -7.47 -3.12
C ASN A 131 13.48 -6.14 -3.11
N ASP A 132 13.10 -5.69 -1.93
CA ASP A 132 12.17 -4.57 -1.75
C ASP A 132 12.88 -3.29 -1.33
N ALA A 133 12.27 -2.14 -1.66
CA ALA A 133 12.70 -0.81 -1.28
C ALA A 133 11.60 -0.13 -0.45
N LEU A 134 11.83 0.03 0.85
CA LEU A 134 10.89 0.60 1.81
C LEU A 134 11.39 1.95 2.32
N ASN A 135 10.53 2.97 2.29
CA ASN A 135 10.76 4.28 2.88
C ASN A 135 9.59 4.65 3.81
N GLY A 136 9.84 4.76 5.11
CA GLY A 136 8.83 5.18 6.11
C GLY A 136 8.40 6.62 5.87
N GLY A 137 9.37 7.53 5.90
CA GLY A 137 9.16 8.94 5.60
C GLY A 137 9.28 9.78 6.86
N SER A 138 8.22 10.44 7.28
CA SER A 138 8.21 11.21 8.52
C SER A 138 7.18 10.65 9.48
N GLY A 139 7.52 10.54 10.75
CA GLY A 139 6.70 9.83 11.72
C GLY A 139 7.44 8.65 12.32
N ASN A 140 6.86 7.97 13.30
CA ASN A 140 7.48 6.78 13.88
C ASN A 140 6.96 5.54 13.16
N ASP A 141 7.78 5.01 12.27
CA ASP A 141 7.38 3.97 11.33
C ASP A 141 7.92 2.60 11.74
N TYR A 142 7.28 1.55 11.23
CA TYR A 142 7.72 0.17 11.34
C TYR A 142 7.95 -0.39 9.95
N LEU A 143 9.19 -0.76 9.63
CA LEU A 143 9.58 -1.30 8.33
C LEU A 143 10.06 -2.75 8.49
N LEU A 144 9.45 -3.67 7.75
CA LEU A 144 9.83 -5.07 7.63
C LEU A 144 10.19 -5.36 6.17
N GLY A 145 11.46 -5.71 5.91
CA GLY A 145 11.91 -6.10 4.56
C GLY A 145 11.26 -7.40 4.13
N GLY A 146 11.53 -8.46 4.90
CA GLY A 146 10.93 -9.77 4.68
C GLY A 146 11.98 -10.76 4.23
N ALA A 147 11.79 -11.43 3.10
CA ALA A 147 12.77 -12.38 2.56
C ALA A 147 13.35 -11.86 1.25
N GLY A 148 14.65 -11.58 1.20
CA GLY A 148 15.33 -11.07 0.02
C GLY A 148 16.41 -10.08 0.44
N SER A 149 16.99 -9.35 -0.51
CA SER A 149 17.98 -8.31 -0.19
C SER A 149 17.32 -6.95 -0.30
N ASP A 150 16.92 -6.43 0.85
CA ASP A 150 16.03 -5.28 0.96
C ASP A 150 16.78 -3.99 1.28
N THR A 151 16.15 -2.86 0.98
CA THR A 151 16.62 -1.53 1.38
C THR A 151 15.54 -0.84 2.19
N LEU A 152 15.82 -0.58 3.48
CA LEU A 152 14.88 0.05 4.41
C LEU A 152 15.43 1.42 4.83
N VAL A 153 14.59 2.45 4.72
CA VAL A 153 14.90 3.82 5.14
C VAL A 153 13.77 4.35 6.04
N GLY A 154 14.05 4.57 7.33
CA GLY A 154 13.08 5.18 8.26
C GLY A 154 12.84 6.66 7.96
N SER A 155 13.91 7.36 7.58
CA SER A 155 13.95 8.79 7.25
C SER A 155 13.88 9.70 8.48
N GLY A 156 12.71 9.97 9.06
CA GLY A 156 12.62 10.88 10.20
C GLY A 156 11.56 10.49 11.21
N GLY A 157 11.95 10.27 12.46
CA GLY A 157 11.09 9.79 13.51
C GLY A 157 11.83 8.87 14.46
N ASN A 158 11.11 8.07 15.23
CA ASN A 158 11.73 6.99 16.01
C ASN A 158 11.28 5.67 15.40
N ASP A 159 12.03 5.20 14.42
CA ASP A 159 11.58 4.13 13.55
C ASP A 159 12.00 2.77 14.10
N THR A 160 11.30 1.72 13.69
CA THR A 160 11.71 0.33 13.91
C THR A 160 11.93 -0.34 12.56
N LEU A 161 13.16 -0.77 12.30
CA LEU A 161 13.52 -1.42 11.04
C LEU A 161 13.95 -2.86 11.32
N GLN A 162 13.45 -3.79 10.51
CA GLN A 162 13.85 -5.19 10.54
C GLN A 162 14.00 -5.68 9.09
N GLY A 163 15.22 -6.05 8.69
CA GLY A 163 15.48 -6.61 7.37
C GLY A 163 14.83 -7.99 7.20
N ALA A 164 14.90 -8.80 8.26
CA ALA A 164 14.57 -10.22 8.23
C ALA A 164 15.51 -10.96 7.26
N GLY A 165 15.06 -11.93 6.49
CA GLY A 165 15.98 -12.87 5.83
C GLY A 165 16.64 -12.32 4.57
N GLY A 166 17.96 -12.15 4.59
CA GLY A 166 18.76 -11.95 3.38
C GLY A 166 20.02 -11.13 3.64
N ASN A 167 20.26 -10.09 2.85
CA ASN A 167 21.41 -9.21 3.11
C ASN A 167 20.95 -7.79 2.87
N ASP A 168 20.55 -7.13 3.94
CA ASP A 168 19.75 -5.93 3.83
C ASP A 168 20.58 -4.67 4.06
N VAL A 169 20.05 -3.53 3.61
CA VAL A 169 20.60 -2.21 3.89
C VAL A 169 19.58 -1.40 4.67
N LEU A 170 19.87 -1.14 5.94
CA LEU A 170 18.98 -0.43 6.85
C LEU A 170 19.56 0.95 7.17
N THR A 171 18.73 1.98 7.07
CA THR A 171 19.08 3.36 7.44
C THR A 171 17.95 3.91 8.29
N GLY A 172 18.18 4.08 9.60
CA GLY A 172 17.17 4.65 10.52
C GLY A 172 16.83 6.08 10.11
N GLY A 173 17.80 6.98 10.19
CA GLY A 173 17.64 8.36 9.74
C GLY A 173 17.75 9.32 10.91
N ALA A 174 16.82 10.25 11.02
CA ALA A 174 16.79 11.23 12.09
C ALA A 174 15.86 10.78 13.22
N GLY A 175 16.37 10.76 14.45
CA GLY A 175 15.62 10.46 15.66
C GLY A 175 16.22 9.24 16.34
N ARG A 176 15.42 8.51 17.14
CA ARG A 176 15.89 7.37 17.91
C ARG A 176 15.36 6.08 17.30
N ASP A 177 16.16 5.47 16.45
CA ASP A 177 15.71 4.31 15.69
C ASP A 177 16.04 3.00 16.41
N THR A 178 15.27 1.95 16.13
CA THR A 178 15.50 0.60 16.63
C THR A 178 15.70 -0.32 15.43
N ILE A 179 16.90 -0.85 15.28
CA ILE A 179 17.21 -1.84 14.27
C ILE A 179 17.16 -3.22 14.93
N ARG A 180 16.21 -4.06 14.48
CA ARG A 180 15.96 -5.38 15.04
C ARG A 180 16.71 -6.45 14.27
N TYR A 181 17.37 -7.34 15.00
CA TYR A 181 18.06 -8.49 14.44
C TYR A 181 17.54 -9.80 15.01
N ALA A 182 17.43 -10.80 14.16
CA ALA A 182 17.12 -12.18 14.53
C ALA A 182 18.10 -13.16 13.89
N SER A 183 18.14 -14.37 14.46
CA SER A 183 18.90 -15.47 13.86
C SER A 183 18.30 -15.83 12.51
N GLY A 184 19.09 -15.77 11.45
CA GLY A 184 18.64 -16.07 10.10
C GLY A 184 18.44 -14.85 9.21
N ASP A 185 18.64 -13.64 9.75
CA ASP A 185 18.49 -12.41 8.98
C ASP A 185 19.59 -12.24 7.93
N GLY A 186 20.71 -12.96 8.08
CA GLY A 186 21.82 -12.94 7.15
C GLY A 186 22.80 -11.80 7.45
N ALA A 187 23.38 -11.17 6.43
CA ALA A 187 24.49 -10.22 6.61
C ALA A 187 24.09 -8.79 6.21
N ASP A 188 23.47 -8.11 7.17
CA ASP A 188 22.93 -6.76 6.94
C ASP A 188 23.97 -5.67 7.14
N ARG A 189 23.70 -4.52 6.51
CA ARG A 189 24.46 -3.29 6.65
C ARG A 189 23.57 -2.18 7.19
N VAL A 190 23.88 -1.68 8.38
CA VAL A 190 23.28 -0.45 8.91
C VAL A 190 24.12 0.76 8.51
N ASN A 191 23.48 1.74 7.89
CA ASN A 191 24.06 3.04 7.61
C ASN A 191 23.55 4.07 8.61
N GLY A 192 24.42 5.03 8.97
CA GLY A 192 24.01 6.21 9.74
C GLY A 192 23.73 5.96 11.23
N PHE A 193 24.03 4.77 11.77
CA PHE A 193 23.77 4.42 13.17
C PHE A 193 24.39 5.43 14.15
N VAL A 194 23.55 6.15 14.88
CA VAL A 194 23.96 7.13 15.90
C VAL A 194 23.90 6.48 17.28
N THR A 195 24.88 6.72 18.16
CA THR A 195 24.82 6.20 19.56
C THR A 195 24.63 7.32 20.57
N GLY A 196 24.10 7.01 21.75
CA GLY A 196 23.98 7.94 22.89
C GLY A 196 22.55 8.38 23.21
N THR A 197 22.39 9.51 23.91
CA THR A 197 21.06 10.01 24.29
C THR A 197 20.28 10.44 23.05
N GLY A 198 19.26 9.66 22.69
CA GLY A 198 18.49 9.89 21.46
C GLY A 198 19.13 9.30 20.22
N GLY A 199 20.23 8.53 20.36
CA GLY A 199 20.76 7.71 19.29
C GLY A 199 20.09 6.34 19.22
N ASP A 200 20.35 5.66 18.13
CA ASP A 200 19.75 4.41 17.70
C ASP A 200 20.12 3.23 18.61
N PHE A 201 19.29 2.19 18.52
CA PHE A 201 19.39 0.95 19.27
C PHE A 201 19.47 -0.24 18.32
N LEU A 202 20.31 -1.20 18.69
CA LEU A 202 20.31 -2.54 18.12
C LEU A 202 19.60 -3.45 19.12
N SER A 203 18.58 -4.20 18.70
CA SER A 203 17.82 -5.09 19.58
C SER A 203 17.64 -6.49 19.02
#